data_AF-A0A938VLA3-F1
#
_entry.id   AF-A0A938VLA3-F1
#
_cell.length_a   1.000
_cell.length_b   1.000
_cell.length_c   1.000
_cell.angle_alpha   90.00
_cell.angle_beta   90.00
_cell.angle_gamma   90.00
#
_symmetry.space_group_name_H-M   'P 1'
#
loop_
_entity.id
_entity.type
_entity.pdbx_description
1 polymer ?
#
loop_
_entity_poly.entity_id
_entity_poly.type
_entity_poly.pdbx_seq_one_letter_code
_entity_poly.pdbx_strand_id
1 'polypeptide(L)'
;MVIRFVGGVAFSFYTISYIGLISDRTQAENRGTVLALYTVTLAGLVNIFAYPASGALYDAIGALWLYPLSALGYLIGALCLWWAIPQQTMDDGR
;
A
#
# COMPACT_ATOMS: atom_id res chain seq x y z
N MET A 1 -17.75 4.48 -13.96
CA MET A 1 -17.50 3.02 -13.98
C MET A 1 -16.06 2.66 -14.27
N VAL A 2 -15.45 3.19 -15.33
CA VAL A 2 -14.05 2.88 -15.74
C VAL A 2 -13.04 3.04 -14.59
N ILE A 3 -13.08 4.15 -13.83
CA ILE A 3 -12.14 4.40 -12.72
C ILE A 3 -12.25 3.33 -11.61
N ARG A 4 -13.46 2.86 -11.29
CA ARG A 4 -13.66 1.80 -10.29
C ARG A 4 -13.14 0.46 -10.77
N PHE A 5 -13.31 0.17 -12.07
CA PHE A 5 -12.76 -1.04 -12.68
C PHE A 5 -11.22 -1.02 -12.65
N VAL A 6 -10.60 0.07 -13.11
CA VAL A 6 -9.14 0.24 -13.06
C VAL A 6 -8.62 0.13 -11.64
N GLY A 7 -9.28 0.77 -10.67
CA GLY A 7 -8.93 0.66 -9.26
C GLY A 7 -9.00 -0.77 -8.73
N GLY A 8 -10.05 -1.52 -9.08
CA GLY A 8 -10.20 -2.92 -8.69
C GLY A 8 -9.09 -3.80 -9.26
N VAL A 9 -8.82 -3.68 -10.57
CA VAL A 9 -7.75 -4.42 -11.25
C VAL A 9 -6.39 -4.11 -10.64
N ALA A 10 -6.07 -2.82 -10.44
CA ALA A 10 -4.82 -2.39 -9.82
C ALA A 10 -4.67 -2.95 -8.40
N PHE A 11 -5.73 -2.92 -7.61
CA PHE A 11 -5.73 -3.47 -6.25
C PHE A 11 -5.51 -4.98 -6.23
N SER A 12 -6.10 -5.73 -7.18
CA SER A 12 -5.88 -7.17 -7.30
C SER A 12 -4.43 -7.50 -7.65
N PHE A 13 -3.84 -6.81 -8.63
CA PHE A 13 -2.42 -7.00 -8.97
C PHE A 13 -1.51 -6.65 -7.79
N TYR A 14 -1.74 -5.50 -7.15
CA TYR A 14 -1.02 -5.10 -5.94
C TYR A 14 -1.10 -6.18 -4.86
N THR A 15 -2.28 -6.77 -4.66
CA THR A 15 -2.50 -7.84 -3.68
C THR A 15 -1.65 -9.06 -3.95
N ILE A 16 -1.67 -9.56 -5.19
CA ILE A 16 -0.88 -10.73 -5.57
C ILE A 16 0.62 -10.43 -5.44
N SER A 17 1.05 -9.24 -5.86
CA SER A 17 2.46 -8.83 -5.80
C SER A 17 3.01 -8.79 -4.37
N TYR A 18 2.32 -8.14 -3.42
CA TYR A 18 2.86 -8.08 -2.05
C TYR A 18 2.80 -9.44 -1.35
N ILE A 19 1.75 -10.25 -1.60
CA ILE A 19 1.67 -11.60 -1.02
C ILE A 19 2.84 -12.45 -1.51
N GLY A 20 3.12 -12.43 -2.82
CA GLY A 20 4.26 -13.13 -3.41
C GLY A 20 5.58 -12.66 -2.83
N LEU A 21 5.81 -11.35 -2.79
CA LEU A 21 7.06 -10.76 -2.30
C LEU A 21 7.32 -11.09 -0.82
N ILE A 22 6.31 -10.95 0.05
CA ILE A 22 6.47 -11.28 1.47
C ILE A 22 6.68 -12.79 1.66
N SER A 23 5.95 -13.61 0.89
CA SER A 23 6.04 -15.07 1.00
C SER A 23 7.40 -15.60 0.59
N ASP A 24 8.01 -15.00 -0.43
CA ASP A 24 9.34 -15.35 -0.94
C ASP A 24 10.47 -14.91 0.02
N ARG A 25 10.32 -13.73 0.65
CA ARG A 25 11.33 -13.16 1.54
C ARG A 25 11.23 -13.59 3.00
N THR A 26 10.20 -14.34 3.37
CA THR A 26 9.97 -14.78 4.75
C THR A 26 10.11 -16.29 4.89
N GLN A 27 10.77 -16.74 5.95
CA GLN A 27 10.83 -18.16 6.32
C GLN A 27 9.41 -18.73 6.52
N ALA A 28 9.22 -20.00 6.16
CA ALA A 28 7.90 -20.65 6.18
C ALA A 28 7.20 -20.58 7.54
N GLU A 29 7.97 -20.67 8.62
CA GLU A 29 7.49 -20.61 10.02
C GLU A 29 6.92 -19.25 10.39
N ASN A 30 7.44 -18.16 9.82
CA ASN A 30 7.07 -16.79 10.17
C ASN A 30 6.14 -16.12 9.14
N ARG A 31 5.94 -16.75 7.97
CA ARG A 31 5.20 -16.17 6.84
C ARG A 31 3.80 -15.71 7.22
N GLY A 32 3.05 -16.52 7.96
CA GLY A 32 1.70 -16.18 8.41
C GLY A 32 1.67 -14.93 9.31
N THR A 33 2.61 -14.84 10.25
CA THR A 33 2.75 -13.70 11.15
C THR A 33 3.12 -12.42 10.41
N VAL A 34 4.07 -12.49 9.48
CA VAL A 34 4.50 -11.32 8.69
C VAL A 34 3.37 -10.84 7.77
N LEU A 35 2.64 -11.76 7.14
CA LEU A 35 1.44 -11.40 6.37
C LEU A 35 0.41 -10.69 7.25
N ALA A 36 0.10 -11.25 8.43
CA ALA A 36 -0.89 -10.66 9.33
C ALA A 36 -0.49 -9.26 9.82
N LEU A 37 0.79 -9.06 10.15
CA LEU A 37 1.33 -7.75 10.52
C LEU A 37 1.16 -6.74 9.38
N TYR A 38 1.44 -7.16 8.14
CA TYR A 38 1.33 -6.29 6.98
C TYR A 38 -0.13 -5.99 6.61
N THR A 39 -0.97 -7.00 6.46
CA THR A 39 -2.33 -6.85 5.92
C THR A 39 -3.34 -6.40 6.96
N VAL A 40 -3.13 -6.68 8.24
CA VAL A 40 -4.08 -6.37 9.31
C VAL A 40 -3.55 -5.27 10.22
N THR A 41 -2.38 -5.45 10.83
CA THR A 41 -1.88 -4.52 11.85
C THR A 41 -1.51 -3.17 11.26
N LEU A 42 -0.67 -3.15 10.22
CA LEU A 42 -0.29 -1.90 9.57
C LEU A 42 -1.49 -1.24 8.88
N ALA A 43 -2.32 -2.00 8.17
CA ALA A 43 -3.53 -1.48 7.55
C ALA A 43 -4.49 -0.87 8.58
N GLY A 44 -4.68 -1.54 9.72
CA GLY A 44 -5.48 -1.03 10.83
C GLY A 44 -4.90 0.26 11.41
N LEU A 45 -3.58 0.30 11.64
CA LEU A 45 -2.89 1.48 12.17
C LEU A 45 -3.04 2.68 11.23
N VAL A 46 -2.89 2.47 9.92
CA VAL A 46 -3.12 3.53 8.92
C VAL A 46 -4.57 4.01 8.97
N ASN A 47 -5.55 3.10 9.04
CA ASN A 47 -6.97 3.45 9.09
C ASN A 47 -7.37 4.24 10.33
N ILE A 48 -6.74 3.98 11.49
CA ILE A 48 -6.96 4.75 12.73
C ILE A 48 -6.69 6.24 12.52
N PHE A 49 -5.68 6.60 11.72
CA PHE A 49 -5.38 8.00 11.42
C PHE A 49 -6.09 8.52 10.17
N ALA A 50 -6.20 7.68 9.14
CA ALA A 50 -6.75 8.08 7.85
C ALA A 50 -8.25 8.39 7.93
N TYR A 51 -9.04 7.62 8.68
CA TYR A 51 -10.48 7.87 8.76
C TYR A 51 -10.81 9.19 9.46
N PRO A 52 -10.28 9.50 10.66
CA PRO A 52 -10.54 10.80 11.29
C PRO A 52 -10.00 11.97 10.46
N ALA A 53 -8.80 11.83 9.87
CA ALA A 53 -8.21 12.88 9.04
C ALA A 53 -9.04 13.16 7.78
N SER A 54 -9.49 12.10 7.09
CA SER A 54 -10.35 12.24 5.91
C SER A 54 -11.74 12.79 6.26
N GLY A 55 -12.33 12.38 7.39
CA GLY A 55 -13.59 12.94 7.88
C GLY A 55 -13.48 14.42 8.21
N ALA A 56 -12.46 14.82 8.99
CA ALA A 56 -12.21 16.23 9.31
C ALA A 56 -11.95 17.08 8.06
N LEU A 57 -11.24 16.53 7.07
CA LEU A 57 -10.98 17.21 5.79
C LEU A 57 -12.28 17.37 4.99
N TYR A 58 -13.11 16.34 4.95
CA TYR A 58 -14.41 16.38 4.28
C TYR A 58 -15.31 17.44 4.90
N ASP A 59 -15.38 17.50 6.22
CA ASP A 59 -16.23 18.44 6.96
C ASP A 59 -15.75 19.90 6.80
N ALA A 60 -14.44 20.12 6.68
CA ALA A 60 -13.87 21.47 6.60
C ALA A 60 -13.96 22.10 5.19
N ILE A 61 -13.63 21.34 4.15
CA ILE A 61 -13.42 21.89 2.79
C ILE A 61 -14.10 21.07 1.68
N GLY A 62 -14.87 20.04 2.05
CA GLY A 62 -15.72 19.28 1.15
C GLY A 62 -15.06 18.09 0.45
N ALA A 63 -15.89 17.31 -0.23
CA ALA A 63 -15.55 16.01 -0.81
C ALA A 63 -14.42 16.05 -1.85
N LEU A 64 -14.26 17.17 -2.57
CA LEU A 64 -13.33 17.26 -3.69
C LEU A 64 -11.87 17.11 -3.23
N TRP A 65 -11.56 17.49 -1.99
CA TRP A 65 -10.22 17.42 -1.42
C TRP A 65 -9.78 16.00 -1.00
N LEU A 66 -10.71 15.05 -0.93
CA LEU A 66 -10.37 13.65 -0.68
C LEU A 66 -9.64 13.00 -1.86
N TYR A 67 -9.92 13.42 -3.09
CA TYR A 67 -9.25 12.90 -4.29
C TYR A 67 -7.75 13.24 -4.32
N PRO A 68 -7.31 14.50 -4.15
CA PRO A 68 -5.88 14.82 -4.09
C PRO A 68 -5.21 14.22 -2.85
N LEU A 69 -5.91 14.14 -1.70
CA LEU A 69 -5.38 13.43 -0.52
C LEU A 69 -5.08 11.96 -0.83
N SER A 70 -6.00 11.27 -1.52
CA SER A 70 -5.79 9.88 -1.95
C SER A 70 -4.64 9.77 -2.96
N ALA A 71 -4.57 10.69 -3.94
CA ALA A 71 -3.49 10.73 -4.91
C ALA A 71 -2.11 10.93 -4.24
N LEU A 72 -2.02 11.79 -3.23
CA LEU A 72 -0.81 11.97 -2.43
C LEU A 72 -0.39 10.68 -1.72
N GLY A 73 -1.34 9.95 -1.13
CA GLY A 73 -1.06 8.65 -0.51
C GLY A 73 -0.45 7.65 -1.49
N TYR A 74 -1.02 7.53 -2.69
CA TYR A 74 -0.47 6.68 -3.75
C TYR A 74 0.90 7.16 -4.25
N LEU A 75 1.11 8.47 -4.36
CA LEU A 75 2.40 9.04 -4.74
C LEU A 75 3.49 8.75 -3.72
N ILE A 76 3.19 8.91 -2.42
CA ILE A 76 4.12 8.56 -1.34
C ILE A 76 4.44 7.06 -1.39
N GLY A 77 3.43 6.21 -1.56
CA GLY A 77 3.64 4.76 -1.70
C GLY A 77 4.53 4.41 -2.90
N ALA A 78 4.30 5.04 -4.04
CA ALA A 78 5.12 4.87 -5.24
C ALA A 78 6.55 5.37 -5.05
N LEU A 79 6.75 6.50 -4.35
CA LEU A 79 8.07 7.03 -4.01
C LEU A 79 8.82 6.13 -3.02
N CYS A 80 8.13 5.62 -1.99
CA CYS A 80 8.69 4.65 -1.06
C CYS A 80 9.14 3.38 -1.79
N LEU A 81 8.32 2.88 -2.71
CA LEU A 81 8.68 1.73 -3.53
C LEU A 81 9.87 2.06 -4.43
N TRP A 82 9.86 3.20 -5.11
CA TRP A 82 10.95 3.65 -5.98
C TRP A 82 12.28 3.76 -5.22
N TRP A 83 12.26 4.29 -4.00
CA TRP A 83 13.44 4.38 -3.14
C TRP A 83 13.84 3.07 -2.47
N ALA A 84 12.91 2.13 -2.29
CA ALA A 84 13.23 0.78 -1.84
C ALA A 84 13.80 -0.11 -2.96
N ILE A 85 13.59 0.26 -4.23
CA ILE A 85 13.99 -0.51 -5.41
C ILE A 85 15.51 -0.51 -5.78
N PRO A 86 16.44 0.35 -5.28
CA PRO A 86 17.83 0.26 -5.71
C PRO A 86 18.72 -0.50 -4.70
N GLN A 87 19.10 -1.76 -5.02
CA GLN A 87 20.46 -2.35 -4.83
C GLN A 87 20.57 -3.87 -5.08
N GLN A 88 19.50 -4.64 -5.20
CA GLN A 88 19.63 -6.11 -5.31
C GLN A 88 20.07 -6.61 -6.70
N THR A 89 19.98 -5.79 -7.75
CA THR A 89 20.38 -6.19 -9.12
C THR A 89 21.89 -6.12 -9.37
N MET A 90 22.70 -5.71 -8.38
CA MET A 90 24.17 -5.59 -8.51
C MET A 90 24.95 -6.58 -7.63
N ASP A 91 24.27 -7.47 -6.89
CA ASP A 91 24.89 -8.54 -6.09
C ASP A 91 24.49 -9.94 -6.60
N ASP A 92 24.10 -10.04 -7.87
CA ASP A 92 24.03 -11.32 -8.59
C ASP A 92 25.13 -11.32 -9.65
N GLY A 93 26.37 -11.13 -9.17
CA GLY A 93 27.59 -11.41 -9.90
C GLY A 93 27.90 -12.90 -9.90
N ARG A 94 27.03 -13.69 -10.53
CA ARG A 94 27.28 -15.09 -10.90
C ARG A 94 26.94 -15.34 -12.36
#